data_AF-A0A8C0Y114-F1
#
_entry.id   AF-A0A8C0Y114-F1
#
_cell.length_a   1.000
_cell.length_b   1.000
_cell.length_c   1.000
_cell.angle_alpha   90.00
_cell.angle_beta   90.00
_cell.angle_gamma   90.00
#
_symmetry.space_group_name_H-M   'P 1'
#
loop_
_entity.id
_entity.type
_entity.pdbx_description
1 polymer ?
#
loop_
_entity_poly.entity_id
_entity_poly.type
_entity_poly.pdbx_seq_one_letter_code
_entity_poly.pdbx_strand_id
1 'polypeptide(L)'
;MTGTCLSMFALKEFSNLQEWQPQSTGELTPEQLSGSTVAVRRAEHNSVMIYIRRVGPLVLHKRQRDKKKFRFVFMVAALIISISLVLRLLQTNPELTLSNLVGRSVGGAASFQLKTDNHKDDGPKGKCGLAKPCPGNDYTFKIYSGATNIIGPQICFEGKMIIEKDTRGNRPGINIAVVNEKTGEHVSTGSFNMWNGKVEELIEFLKSIEDGSLVLIATFDDPATKLNDEARTLIAELGSSYISQLKFRDNWLFVGGKKTITQVTFEQHIKNDRETNKYESWPEMIEMEGCIPRID
;
A
#
# COMPACT_ATOMS: atom_id res chain seq x y z
N MET A 1 21.71 6.89 65.93
CA MET A 1 20.62 7.84 66.23
C MET A 1 20.87 9.09 65.40
N THR A 2 19.87 9.50 64.58
CA THR A 2 19.56 10.87 64.11
C THR A 2 20.69 11.72 63.51
N GLY A 3 20.59 12.38 62.36
CA GLY A 3 19.47 12.85 61.57
C GLY A 3 20.02 13.85 60.51
N THR A 4 19.23 14.09 59.48
CA THR A 4 19.44 14.99 58.34
C THR A 4 19.57 16.48 58.69
N CYS A 5 20.31 17.26 57.88
CA CYS A 5 19.89 18.62 57.49
C CYS A 5 20.58 19.13 56.21
N LEU A 6 19.77 19.73 55.32
CA LEU A 6 20.13 20.48 54.11
C LEU A 6 20.40 21.96 54.44
N SER A 7 21.32 22.60 53.71
CA SER A 7 21.14 23.91 53.02
C SER A 7 22.47 24.35 52.39
N MET A 8 22.58 24.47 51.07
CA MET A 8 22.35 25.68 50.27
C MET A 8 23.45 26.77 50.44
N PHE A 9 24.31 26.92 49.43
CA PHE A 9 25.08 28.13 49.15
C PHE A 9 25.14 28.37 47.63
N ALA A 10 24.94 29.62 47.26
CA ALA A 10 24.80 30.15 45.91
C ALA A 10 26.13 30.64 45.30
N LEU A 11 26.02 31.21 44.08
CA LEU A 11 27.01 31.82 43.18
C LEU A 11 27.40 30.87 42.02
N LYS A 12 27.38 31.26 40.74
CA LYS A 12 27.77 32.54 40.16
C LYS A 12 27.27 32.71 38.71
N GLU A 13 27.12 33.96 38.32
CA GLU A 13 26.73 34.54 37.02
C GLU A 13 27.51 34.01 35.80
N PHE A 14 26.93 34.10 34.59
CA PHE A 14 27.53 34.87 33.48
C PHE A 14 26.48 35.25 32.41
N SER A 15 26.61 36.51 31.99
CA SER A 15 25.91 37.34 31.01
C SER A 15 25.94 36.86 29.55
N ASN A 16 24.85 37.12 28.79
CA ASN A 16 24.83 37.97 27.58
C ASN A 16 23.55 37.75 26.76
N LEU A 17 22.64 38.73 26.77
CA LEU A 17 21.55 38.88 25.81
C LEU A 17 21.71 40.28 25.20
N GLN A 18 21.91 40.31 23.88
CA GLN A 18 22.07 41.55 23.11
C GLN A 18 20.73 41.96 22.53
N GLU A 19 20.32 43.16 22.92
CA GLU A 19 19.15 43.91 22.52
C GLU A 19 19.45 44.66 21.20
N TRP A 20 18.50 44.75 20.27
CA TRP A 20 18.61 45.60 19.07
C TRP A 20 17.36 46.48 18.94
N GLN A 21 17.59 47.80 18.93
CA GLN A 21 16.59 48.85 18.77
C GLN A 21 16.50 49.36 17.32
N PRO A 22 15.41 50.06 16.93
CA PRO A 22 15.05 50.35 15.55
C PRO A 22 15.58 51.72 15.06
N GLN A 23 15.73 51.89 13.74
CA GLN A 23 15.96 53.19 13.10
C GLN A 23 15.15 53.38 11.80
N SER A 24 14.96 54.65 11.48
CA SER A 24 13.87 55.31 10.74
C SER A 24 14.23 55.81 9.33
N THR A 25 13.21 55.78 8.45
CA THR A 25 12.81 56.74 7.36
C THR A 25 13.82 57.45 6.43
N GLY A 26 13.55 57.36 5.11
CA GLY A 26 13.86 58.31 4.02
C GLY A 26 13.59 57.64 2.65
N GLU A 27 12.51 57.91 1.91
CA GLU A 27 12.19 58.99 0.92
C GLU A 27 12.41 58.56 -0.56
N LEU A 28 11.57 59.09 -1.47
CA LEU A 28 10.98 58.52 -2.72
C LEU A 28 11.78 58.67 -4.04
N THR A 29 11.39 57.94 -5.11
CA THR A 29 10.92 58.50 -6.42
C THR A 29 10.18 57.45 -7.32
N PRO A 30 9.24 57.85 -8.23
CA PRO A 30 8.38 56.95 -9.03
C PRO A 30 8.39 57.16 -10.58
N GLU A 31 8.13 56.09 -11.36
CA GLU A 31 7.74 56.10 -12.80
C GLU A 31 7.19 54.68 -13.12
N GLN A 32 6.10 54.36 -13.85
CA GLN A 32 5.14 55.04 -14.72
C GLN A 32 3.81 54.24 -14.72
N LEU A 33 2.69 54.92 -15.02
CA LEU A 33 1.46 54.48 -15.75
C LEU A 33 0.13 54.98 -15.14
N SER A 34 -0.22 56.20 -15.57
CA SER A 34 -1.49 56.56 -16.23
C SER A 34 -2.85 56.28 -15.54
N GLY A 35 -3.45 57.36 -15.00
CA GLY A 35 -4.87 57.80 -15.11
C GLY A 35 -5.99 56.84 -14.69
N SER A 36 -7.00 57.18 -13.89
CA SER A 36 -7.62 58.50 -13.68
C SER A 36 -8.49 58.51 -12.41
N THR A 37 -8.53 59.69 -11.78
CA THR A 37 -9.64 60.28 -11.01
C THR A 37 -9.96 59.80 -9.58
N VAL A 38 -9.75 60.77 -8.68
CA VAL A 38 -10.06 60.85 -7.25
C VAL A 38 -11.57 60.80 -6.96
N ALA A 39 -11.96 60.08 -5.90
CA ALA A 39 -13.01 60.50 -4.99
C ALA A 39 -12.79 59.92 -3.58
N VAL A 40 -12.30 60.76 -2.68
CA VAL A 40 -12.25 60.49 -1.24
C VAL A 40 -13.67 60.63 -0.68
N ARG A 41 -14.15 59.63 0.07
CA ARG A 41 -14.96 59.87 1.27
C ARG A 41 -14.90 58.70 2.24
N ARG A 42 -14.50 59.05 3.45
CA ARG A 42 -14.49 58.27 4.69
C ARG A 42 -15.93 58.09 5.17
N ALA A 43 -16.34 56.86 5.49
CA ALA A 43 -17.48 56.57 6.34
C ALA A 43 -17.20 55.24 7.06
N GLU A 44 -16.93 55.32 8.36
CA GLU A 44 -16.94 54.18 9.27
C GLU A 44 -18.36 53.64 9.37
N HIS A 45 -18.56 52.33 9.23
CA HIS A 45 -19.69 51.62 9.82
C HIS A 45 -19.39 50.12 9.91
N ASN A 46 -19.52 49.59 11.13
CA ASN A 46 -19.51 48.16 11.47
C ASN A 46 -20.21 47.30 10.41
N SER A 47 -19.51 46.33 9.84
CA SER A 47 -20.12 45.31 8.98
C SER A 47 -19.48 43.95 9.23
N VAL A 48 -20.32 43.04 9.71
CA VAL A 48 -20.05 41.62 9.95
C VAL A 48 -19.51 40.97 8.66
N MET A 49 -18.30 40.39 8.74
CA MET A 49 -17.71 39.59 7.65
C MET A 49 -18.49 38.28 7.48
N ILE A 50 -19.50 38.28 6.61
CA ILE A 50 -20.16 37.07 6.12
C ILE A 50 -19.28 36.51 5.00
N TYR A 51 -18.53 35.44 5.27
CA TYR A 51 -17.82 34.69 4.24
C TYR A 51 -18.83 33.90 3.38
N ILE A 52 -19.19 34.44 2.22
CA ILE A 52 -19.91 33.70 1.18
C ILE A 52 -18.87 32.87 0.39
N ARG A 53 -18.77 31.57 0.69
CA ARG A 53 -18.06 30.61 -0.18
C ARG A 53 -18.79 30.55 -1.53
N ARG A 54 -18.16 31.03 -2.60
CA ARG A 54 -18.58 30.70 -3.98
C ARG A 54 -18.33 29.20 -4.20
N VAL A 55 -19.38 28.40 -4.17
CA VAL A 55 -19.36 27.04 -4.73
C VAL A 55 -19.38 27.18 -6.26
N GLY A 56 -18.27 26.79 -6.91
CA GLY A 56 -18.21 26.68 -8.36
C GLY A 56 -19.17 25.62 -8.89
N PRO A 57 -19.57 25.68 -10.17
CA PRO A 57 -20.55 24.75 -10.73
C PRO A 57 -20.03 23.32 -10.71
N LEU A 58 -20.91 22.40 -10.29
CA LEU A 58 -20.74 20.96 -10.37
C LEU A 58 -20.46 20.56 -11.83
N VAL A 59 -19.22 20.16 -12.13
CA VAL A 59 -18.90 19.49 -13.39
C VAL A 59 -19.37 18.04 -13.25
N LEU A 60 -20.58 17.76 -13.74
CA LEU A 60 -21.12 16.41 -13.88
C LEU A 60 -20.22 15.59 -14.82
N HIS A 61 -19.50 14.62 -14.24
CA HIS A 61 -18.56 13.73 -14.91
C HIS A 61 -19.30 12.72 -15.83
N LYS A 62 -19.81 13.17 -16.97
CA LYS A 62 -20.50 12.32 -17.96
C LYS A 62 -19.51 11.45 -18.79
N ARG A 63 -18.21 11.71 -18.68
CA ARG A 63 -17.15 11.15 -19.56
C ARG A 63 -16.83 9.65 -19.36
N GLN A 64 -17.16 9.06 -18.20
CA GLN A 64 -16.83 7.65 -17.89
C GLN A 64 -17.90 6.64 -18.35
N ARG A 65 -19.16 7.06 -18.50
CA ARG A 65 -20.25 6.18 -18.99
C ARG A 65 -20.06 5.84 -20.47
N ASP A 66 -19.46 6.75 -21.24
CA ASP A 66 -19.27 6.58 -22.67
C ASP A 66 -18.13 5.59 -23.00
N LYS A 67 -17.07 5.49 -22.19
CA LYS A 67 -16.01 4.49 -22.38
C LYS A 67 -16.51 3.05 -22.21
N LYS A 68 -17.37 2.78 -21.21
CA LYS A 68 -17.96 1.45 -20.99
C LYS A 68 -18.91 1.09 -22.13
N LYS A 69 -19.72 2.04 -22.62
CA LYS A 69 -20.58 1.86 -23.80
C LYS A 69 -19.77 1.57 -25.05
N PHE A 70 -18.68 2.30 -25.28
CA PHE A 70 -17.80 2.08 -26.43
C PHE A 70 -17.22 0.67 -26.37
N ARG A 71 -16.63 0.24 -25.24
CA ARG A 71 -16.08 -1.13 -25.08
C ARG A 71 -17.14 -2.21 -25.33
N PHE A 72 -18.37 -2.03 -24.86
CA PHE A 72 -19.47 -2.96 -25.11
C PHE A 72 -19.83 -3.02 -26.61
N VAL A 73 -19.92 -1.87 -27.29
CA VAL A 73 -20.19 -1.80 -28.74
C VAL A 73 -19.07 -2.48 -29.54
N PHE A 74 -17.80 -2.29 -29.17
CA PHE A 74 -16.67 -2.99 -29.81
C PHE A 74 -16.73 -4.52 -29.62
N MET A 75 -17.07 -4.99 -28.42
CA MET A 75 -17.20 -6.42 -28.14
C MET A 75 -18.33 -7.06 -28.96
N VAL A 76 -19.49 -6.38 -29.07
CA VAL A 76 -20.61 -6.86 -29.87
C VAL A 76 -20.27 -6.85 -31.36
N ALA A 77 -19.63 -5.79 -31.86
CA ALA A 77 -19.19 -5.72 -33.26
C ALA A 77 -18.19 -6.83 -33.61
N ALA A 78 -17.23 -7.12 -32.73
CA ALA A 78 -16.26 -8.21 -32.94
C ALA A 78 -16.95 -9.58 -33.01
N LEU A 79 -17.94 -9.84 -32.15
CA LEU A 79 -18.75 -11.06 -32.20
C LEU A 79 -19.52 -11.18 -33.52
N ILE A 80 -20.17 -10.12 -33.98
CA ILE A 80 -20.91 -10.11 -35.24
C ILE A 80 -19.96 -10.38 -36.43
N ILE A 81 -18.77 -9.77 -36.43
CA ILE A 81 -17.76 -10.00 -37.48
C ILE A 81 -17.30 -11.46 -37.47
N SER A 82 -17.05 -12.04 -36.29
CA SER A 82 -16.63 -13.44 -36.16
C SER A 82 -17.69 -14.42 -36.69
N ILE A 83 -18.96 -14.19 -36.35
CA ILE A 83 -20.07 -15.01 -36.83
C ILE A 83 -20.24 -14.84 -38.34
N SER A 84 -20.11 -13.61 -38.86
CA SER A 84 -20.21 -13.34 -40.29
C SER A 84 -19.11 -14.03 -41.10
N LEU A 85 -17.88 -14.08 -40.58
CA LEU A 85 -16.78 -14.82 -41.20
C LEU A 85 -17.04 -16.32 -41.23
N VAL A 86 -17.54 -16.89 -40.14
CA VAL A 86 -17.91 -18.31 -40.05
C VAL A 86 -19.04 -18.65 -41.04
N LEU A 87 -20.06 -17.80 -41.14
CA LEU A 87 -21.15 -17.97 -42.11
C LEU A 87 -20.66 -17.91 -43.55
N ARG A 88 -19.74 -16.98 -43.88
CA ARG A 88 -19.13 -16.93 -45.22
C ARG A 88 -18.29 -18.15 -45.54
N LEU A 89 -17.53 -18.67 -44.56
CA LEU A 89 -16.74 -19.89 -44.71
C LEU A 89 -17.62 -21.14 -44.97
N LEU A 90 -18.77 -21.22 -44.31
CA LEU A 90 -19.77 -22.27 -44.53
C LEU A 90 -20.43 -22.17 -45.91
N GLN A 91 -20.65 -20.95 -46.42
CA GLN A 91 -21.21 -20.75 -47.75
C GLN A 91 -20.23 -21.05 -48.89
N THR A 92 -18.91 -20.88 -48.68
CA THR A 92 -17.90 -21.16 -49.72
C THR A 92 -17.61 -22.65 -49.91
N ASN A 93 -17.93 -23.50 -48.93
CA ASN A 93 -17.67 -24.95 -48.99
C ASN A 93 -18.89 -25.73 -48.47
N PRO A 94 -19.82 -26.17 -49.35
CA PRO A 94 -21.00 -26.93 -48.92
C PRO A 94 -20.71 -28.38 -48.48
N GLU A 95 -19.43 -28.80 -48.45
CA GLU A 95 -18.96 -30.13 -48.00
C GLU A 95 -18.30 -30.10 -46.60
N LEU A 96 -18.67 -29.14 -45.73
CA LEU A 96 -18.38 -29.26 -44.29
C LEU A 96 -19.51 -30.00 -43.59
N THR A 97 -19.55 -31.32 -43.77
CA THR A 97 -20.30 -32.23 -42.90
C THR A 97 -19.75 -32.19 -41.47
N LEU A 98 -20.63 -32.21 -40.46
CA LEU A 98 -20.28 -32.25 -39.03
C LEU A 98 -19.37 -33.45 -38.67
N SER A 99 -19.33 -34.46 -39.54
CA SER A 99 -18.44 -35.62 -39.51
C SER A 99 -16.95 -35.24 -39.66
N ASN A 100 -16.63 -34.22 -40.46
CA ASN A 100 -15.24 -33.75 -40.67
C ASN A 100 -14.78 -32.74 -39.62
N LEU A 101 -15.70 -32.21 -38.81
CA LEU A 101 -15.39 -31.44 -37.59
C LEU A 101 -15.15 -32.34 -36.37
N VAL A 102 -15.64 -33.58 -36.38
CA VAL A 102 -15.30 -34.61 -35.38
C VAL A 102 -14.06 -35.43 -35.79
N GLY A 103 -13.78 -35.56 -37.10
CA GLY A 103 -12.52 -36.15 -37.60
C GLY A 103 -11.26 -35.32 -37.32
N ARG A 104 -11.41 -34.03 -37.02
CA ARG A 104 -10.34 -33.18 -36.45
C ARG A 104 -10.35 -33.09 -34.92
N SER A 105 -11.33 -33.74 -34.28
CA SER A 105 -11.45 -33.84 -32.81
C SER A 105 -10.79 -35.10 -32.23
N VAL A 106 -10.24 -36.01 -33.05
CA VAL A 106 -9.50 -37.20 -32.59
C VAL A 106 -8.01 -37.17 -32.98
N GLY A 107 -7.57 -36.16 -33.76
CA GLY A 107 -6.14 -35.79 -33.92
C GLY A 107 -5.69 -34.65 -32.99
N GLY A 108 -6.63 -34.07 -32.23
CA GLY A 108 -6.41 -32.99 -31.24
C GLY A 108 -6.36 -33.48 -29.80
N ALA A 109 -6.29 -34.80 -29.59
CA ALA A 109 -5.65 -35.39 -28.41
C ALA A 109 -4.17 -35.66 -28.70
N ALA A 110 -3.52 -34.78 -29.47
CA ALA A 110 -2.14 -34.46 -29.16
C ALA A 110 -2.20 -33.91 -27.74
N SER A 111 -1.67 -34.70 -26.80
CA SER A 111 -0.86 -34.20 -25.71
C SER A 111 -0.98 -32.68 -25.57
N PHE A 112 -1.54 -32.22 -24.45
CA PHE A 112 -0.95 -31.06 -23.82
C PHE A 112 0.47 -31.48 -23.41
N GLN A 113 1.34 -31.69 -24.41
CA GLN A 113 2.66 -31.12 -24.40
C GLN A 113 2.33 -29.67 -24.10
N LEU A 114 2.37 -29.37 -22.78
CA LEU A 114 3.21 -28.32 -22.27
C LEU A 114 4.12 -27.96 -23.43
N LYS A 115 3.89 -26.80 -24.08
CA LYS A 115 4.99 -26.18 -24.78
C LYS A 115 6.08 -26.24 -23.72
N THR A 116 7.04 -27.12 -23.93
CA THR A 116 8.35 -26.92 -23.39
C THR A 116 8.71 -25.64 -24.08
N ASP A 117 8.32 -24.53 -23.44
CA ASP A 117 9.12 -23.33 -23.47
C ASP A 117 10.53 -23.89 -23.42
N ASN A 118 11.33 -23.54 -24.42
CA ASN A 118 12.76 -23.64 -24.29
C ASN A 118 13.09 -22.71 -23.10
N HIS A 119 12.78 -23.18 -21.89
CA HIS A 119 13.29 -22.71 -20.64
C HIS A 119 14.75 -23.04 -20.84
N LYS A 120 15.46 -22.03 -21.36
CA LYS A 120 16.81 -21.80 -20.88
C LYS A 120 16.71 -22.06 -19.38
N ASP A 121 17.47 -23.04 -18.94
CA ASP A 121 17.63 -23.32 -17.52
C ASP A 121 18.05 -21.98 -16.89
N ASP A 122 17.07 -21.27 -16.32
CA ASP A 122 17.24 -19.89 -15.84
C ASP A 122 18.03 -19.89 -14.52
N GLY A 123 18.60 -21.04 -14.16
CA GLY A 123 19.34 -21.30 -12.94
C GLY A 123 18.46 -21.89 -11.83
N PRO A 124 19.06 -22.15 -10.66
CA PRO A 124 18.31 -22.63 -9.50
C PRO A 124 17.25 -21.61 -9.09
N LYS A 125 16.01 -22.07 -8.90
CA LYS A 125 14.93 -21.22 -8.39
C LYS A 125 15.17 -20.85 -6.93
N GLY A 126 14.81 -19.62 -6.56
CA GLY A 126 14.86 -19.17 -5.18
C GLY A 126 13.78 -19.81 -4.31
N LYS A 127 14.00 -19.78 -2.99
CA LYS A 127 12.97 -20.15 -2.00
C LYS A 127 11.75 -19.23 -2.17
N CYS A 128 10.59 -19.63 -1.65
CA CYS A 128 9.33 -18.88 -1.78
C CYS A 128 8.88 -18.58 -3.23
N GLY A 129 9.45 -19.27 -4.22
CA GLY A 129 9.11 -19.08 -5.63
C GLY A 129 9.77 -17.85 -6.28
N LEU A 130 10.84 -17.30 -5.68
CA LEU A 130 11.63 -16.24 -6.31
C LEU A 130 12.30 -16.77 -7.59
N ALA A 131 12.44 -15.90 -8.58
CA ALA A 131 13.05 -16.25 -9.86
C ALA A 131 14.53 -16.68 -9.71
N LYS A 132 15.24 -16.08 -8.74
CA LYS A 132 16.63 -16.37 -8.42
C LYS A 132 16.80 -16.51 -6.91
N PRO A 133 17.80 -17.25 -6.42
CA PRO A 133 18.10 -17.35 -5.00
C PRO A 133 18.68 -16.02 -4.48
N CYS A 134 18.50 -15.76 -3.19
CA CYS A 134 19.16 -14.64 -2.52
C CYS A 134 20.69 -14.83 -2.50
N PRO A 135 21.48 -13.74 -2.58
CA PRO A 135 22.92 -13.81 -2.51
C PRO A 135 23.38 -14.31 -1.12
N GLY A 136 24.50 -15.04 -1.09
CA GLY A 136 25.07 -15.54 0.17
C GLY A 136 24.12 -16.47 0.91
N ASN A 137 23.97 -16.21 2.21
CA ASN A 137 23.08 -16.95 3.12
C ASN A 137 21.96 -16.05 3.67
N ASP A 138 21.62 -15.01 2.90
CA ASP A 138 20.56 -14.06 3.25
C ASP A 138 19.21 -14.75 3.29
N TYR A 139 18.35 -14.28 4.20
CA TYR A 139 16.99 -14.79 4.30
C TYR A 139 16.14 -14.31 3.12
N THR A 140 15.38 -15.22 2.56
CA THR A 140 14.41 -14.96 1.49
C THR A 140 13.03 -14.74 2.08
N PHE A 141 12.30 -13.73 1.61
CA PHE A 141 10.88 -13.58 1.89
C PHE A 141 10.07 -13.29 0.64
N LYS A 142 8.79 -13.67 0.69
CA LYS A 142 7.78 -13.26 -0.28
C LYS A 142 6.44 -13.10 0.40
N ILE A 143 5.85 -11.92 0.30
CA ILE A 143 4.57 -11.60 0.94
C ILE A 143 3.57 -10.98 -0.04
N TYR A 144 2.30 -11.28 0.20
CA TYR A 144 1.15 -10.80 -0.58
C TYR A 144 0.10 -10.22 0.36
N SER A 145 -0.47 -9.08 -0.03
CA SER A 145 -1.67 -8.58 0.62
C SER A 145 -2.87 -9.47 0.25
N GLY A 146 -3.99 -9.28 0.93
CA GLY A 146 -5.25 -9.86 0.48
C GLY A 146 -5.76 -9.23 -0.84
N ALA A 147 -6.66 -9.94 -1.50
CA ALA A 147 -7.48 -9.41 -2.58
C ALA A 147 -8.94 -9.37 -2.13
N THR A 148 -9.46 -8.15 -2.04
CA THR A 148 -10.77 -7.84 -1.45
C THR A 148 -10.89 -8.44 -0.03
N ASN A 149 -12.07 -8.95 0.31
CA ASN A 149 -12.36 -9.72 1.50
C ASN A 149 -12.46 -11.24 1.22
N ILE A 150 -12.08 -11.69 0.02
CA ILE A 150 -12.25 -13.08 -0.43
C ILE A 150 -10.94 -13.85 -0.29
N ILE A 151 -9.84 -13.25 -0.73
CA ILE A 151 -8.53 -13.88 -0.79
C ILE A 151 -7.66 -13.31 0.33
N GLY A 152 -7.26 -14.17 1.27
CA GLY A 152 -6.41 -13.78 2.38
C GLY A 152 -4.98 -13.42 1.96
N PRO A 153 -4.20 -12.87 2.90
CA PRO A 153 -2.81 -12.54 2.67
C PRO A 153 -1.94 -13.81 2.70
N GLN A 154 -0.70 -13.68 2.25
CA GLN A 154 0.25 -14.79 2.23
C GLN A 154 1.62 -14.28 2.68
N ILE A 155 2.28 -15.02 3.58
CA ILE A 155 3.65 -14.73 4.03
C ILE A 155 4.48 -15.99 3.93
N CYS A 156 5.51 -15.94 3.09
CA CYS A 156 6.55 -16.96 2.98
C CYS A 156 7.89 -16.40 3.46
N PHE A 157 8.59 -17.18 4.29
CA PHE A 157 9.93 -16.86 4.77
C PHE A 157 10.80 -18.11 4.71
N GLU A 158 11.98 -18.01 4.10
CA GLU A 158 12.94 -19.11 3.95
C GLU A 158 12.33 -20.40 3.38
N GLY A 159 11.39 -20.25 2.45
CA GLY A 159 10.69 -21.36 1.79
C GLY A 159 9.58 -21.99 2.63
N LYS A 160 9.34 -21.50 3.85
CA LYS A 160 8.24 -21.92 4.72
C LYS A 160 7.08 -20.96 4.59
N MET A 161 5.89 -21.50 4.35
CA MET A 161 4.65 -20.73 4.38
C MET A 161 4.23 -20.49 5.83
N ILE A 162 4.36 -19.24 6.31
CA ILE A 162 3.99 -18.87 7.69
C ILE A 162 2.52 -18.45 7.77
N ILE A 163 2.05 -17.67 6.79
CA ILE A 163 0.64 -17.32 6.63
C ILE A 163 0.19 -17.77 5.26
N GLU A 164 -0.86 -18.59 5.21
CA GLU A 164 -1.42 -19.14 3.99
C GLU A 164 -2.67 -18.36 3.55
N LYS A 165 -2.87 -18.26 2.23
CA LYS A 165 -3.96 -17.50 1.61
C LYS A 165 -5.37 -17.92 2.05
N ASP A 166 -5.62 -19.23 2.20
CA ASP A 166 -6.96 -19.81 2.33
C ASP A 166 -7.23 -20.45 3.71
N THR A 167 -6.47 -20.07 4.74
CA THR A 167 -6.69 -20.61 6.10
C THR A 167 -7.82 -19.89 6.84
N ARG A 168 -8.64 -20.65 7.57
CA ARG A 168 -9.72 -20.14 8.46
C ARG A 168 -9.22 -19.22 9.60
N GLY A 169 -7.91 -19.04 9.73
CA GLY A 169 -7.27 -18.18 10.73
C GLY A 169 -7.08 -16.73 10.31
N ASN A 170 -7.12 -16.41 9.02
CA ASN A 170 -6.92 -15.04 8.54
C ASN A 170 -8.13 -14.16 8.86
N ARG A 171 -7.88 -13.03 9.52
CA ARG A 171 -8.90 -12.03 9.84
C ARG A 171 -8.72 -10.78 8.97
N PRO A 172 -9.82 -10.15 8.54
CA PRO A 172 -9.81 -8.82 7.92
C PRO A 172 -9.05 -7.82 8.80
N GLY A 173 -7.92 -7.29 8.34
CA GLY A 173 -7.09 -6.39 9.13
C GLY A 173 -5.60 -6.57 8.87
N ILE A 174 -4.83 -6.65 9.95
CA ILE A 174 -3.38 -6.72 9.94
C ILE A 174 -2.95 -8.14 10.33
N ASN A 175 -2.17 -8.78 9.47
CA ASN A 175 -1.65 -10.14 9.69
C ASN A 175 -0.13 -10.04 9.82
N ILE A 176 0.42 -10.57 10.90
CA ILE A 176 1.81 -10.39 11.32
C ILE A 176 2.48 -11.75 11.52
N ALA A 177 3.67 -11.91 10.95
CA ALA A 177 4.59 -13.00 11.27
C ALA A 177 5.85 -12.42 11.92
N VAL A 178 6.26 -13.02 13.04
CA VAL A 178 7.48 -12.66 13.78
C VAL A 178 8.50 -13.77 13.61
N VAL A 179 9.73 -13.40 13.27
CA VAL A 179 10.85 -14.31 13.03
C VAL A 179 12.06 -13.82 13.81
N ASN A 180 12.78 -14.73 14.45
CA ASN A 180 14.03 -14.38 15.13
C ASN A 180 15.09 -13.98 14.09
N GLU A 181 15.69 -12.80 14.24
CA GLU A 181 16.65 -12.25 13.26
C GLU A 181 17.91 -13.12 13.12
N LYS A 182 18.38 -13.75 14.21
CA LYS A 182 19.62 -14.52 14.22
C LYS A 182 19.44 -15.95 13.71
N THR A 183 18.36 -16.61 14.13
CA THR A 183 18.13 -18.02 13.77
C THR A 183 17.32 -18.16 12.48
N GLY A 184 16.49 -17.17 12.14
CA GLY A 184 15.53 -17.24 11.04
C GLY A 184 14.33 -18.14 11.37
N GLU A 185 14.16 -18.50 12.65
CA GLU A 185 13.04 -19.33 13.09
C GLU A 185 11.80 -18.49 13.32
N HIS A 186 10.66 -19.03 12.88
CA HIS A 186 9.35 -18.47 13.19
C HIS A 186 9.10 -18.50 14.70
N VAL A 187 8.69 -17.36 15.25
CA VAL A 187 8.43 -17.18 16.69
C VAL A 187 6.93 -17.19 16.96
N SER A 188 6.18 -16.35 16.24
CA SER A 188 4.75 -16.20 16.44
C SER A 188 4.05 -15.62 15.21
N THR A 189 2.74 -15.82 15.14
CA THR A 189 1.86 -15.23 14.12
C THR A 189 0.66 -14.62 14.82
N GLY A 190 0.24 -13.44 14.36
CA GLY A 190 -0.95 -12.75 14.84
C GLY A 190 -1.84 -12.30 13.69
N SER A 191 -3.15 -12.31 13.89
CA SER A 191 -4.13 -11.81 12.92
C SER A 191 -5.15 -10.95 13.65
N PHE A 192 -5.14 -9.65 13.37
CA PHE A 192 -5.84 -8.64 14.15
C PHE A 192 -6.90 -7.95 13.31
N ASN A 193 -8.16 -8.03 13.75
CA ASN A 193 -9.25 -7.50 12.96
C ASN A 193 -9.39 -5.99 13.13
N MET A 194 -9.04 -5.23 12.09
CA MET A 194 -9.05 -3.76 12.14
C MET A 194 -10.35 -3.12 11.63
N TRP A 195 -11.38 -3.91 11.32
CA TRP A 195 -12.71 -3.43 10.96
C TRP A 195 -13.68 -3.47 12.14
N ASN A 196 -13.83 -4.62 12.79
CA ASN A 196 -14.75 -4.84 13.91
C ASN A 196 -14.12 -5.53 15.14
N GLY A 197 -12.79 -5.70 15.15
CA GLY A 197 -12.05 -6.20 16.31
C GLY A 197 -11.65 -5.12 17.32
N LYS A 198 -10.84 -5.54 18.28
CA LYS A 198 -10.25 -4.71 19.34
C LYS A 198 -8.81 -4.38 19.00
N VAL A 199 -8.45 -3.11 19.03
CA VAL A 199 -7.08 -2.66 18.71
C VAL A 199 -6.08 -3.04 19.81
N GLU A 200 -6.59 -3.26 21.03
CA GLU A 200 -5.82 -3.67 22.20
C GLU A 200 -5.10 -5.01 21.97
N GLU A 201 -5.72 -5.96 21.26
CA GLU A 201 -5.11 -7.25 20.93
C GLU A 201 -3.86 -7.07 20.05
N LEU A 202 -3.90 -6.14 19.09
CA LEU A 202 -2.75 -5.79 18.25
C LEU A 202 -1.65 -5.11 19.09
N ILE A 203 -2.03 -4.18 19.96
CA ILE A 203 -1.10 -3.44 20.82
C ILE A 203 -0.37 -4.39 21.77
N GLU A 204 -1.10 -5.29 22.43
CA GLU A 204 -0.54 -6.31 23.32
C GLU A 204 0.44 -7.22 22.57
N PHE A 205 0.06 -7.67 21.36
CA PHE A 205 0.95 -8.46 20.52
C PHE A 205 2.23 -7.71 20.15
N LEU A 206 2.12 -6.46 19.66
CA LEU A 206 3.27 -5.64 19.26
C LEU A 206 4.22 -5.38 20.43
N LYS A 207 3.70 -5.18 21.64
CA LYS A 207 4.49 -5.02 22.86
C LYS A 207 5.18 -6.32 23.31
N SER A 208 4.61 -7.48 22.96
CA SER A 208 5.19 -8.78 23.30
C SER A 208 6.34 -9.22 22.39
N ILE A 209 6.56 -8.53 21.26
CA ILE A 209 7.64 -8.83 20.32
C ILE A 209 8.98 -8.55 20.99
N GLU A 210 9.84 -9.57 21.06
CA GLU A 210 11.18 -9.46 21.62
C GLU A 210 12.12 -8.67 20.71
N ASP A 211 13.09 -7.98 21.31
CA ASP A 211 14.18 -7.33 20.57
C ASP A 211 14.98 -8.37 19.75
N GLY A 212 15.47 -7.98 18.58
CA GLY A 212 16.13 -8.90 17.64
C GLY A 212 15.14 -9.75 16.83
N SER A 213 13.91 -9.27 16.65
CA SER A 213 12.89 -9.93 15.83
C SER A 213 12.63 -9.18 14.52
N LEU A 214 12.60 -9.92 13.42
CA LEU A 214 12.04 -9.48 12.14
C LEU A 214 10.51 -9.55 12.20
N VAL A 215 9.84 -8.54 11.65
CA VAL A 215 8.37 -8.43 11.64
C VAL A 215 7.88 -8.25 10.22
N LEU A 216 7.13 -9.24 9.73
CA LEU A 216 6.51 -9.23 8.39
C LEU A 216 5.01 -8.99 8.55
N ILE A 217 4.48 -8.00 7.85
CA ILE A 217 3.08 -7.59 7.93
C ILE A 217 2.45 -7.60 6.54
N ALA A 218 1.26 -8.18 6.45
CA ALA A 218 0.41 -8.15 5.27
C ALA A 218 -1.05 -7.80 5.63
N THR A 219 -1.66 -6.89 4.89
CA THR A 219 -3.04 -6.46 5.12
C THR A 219 -4.06 -7.32 4.38
N PHE A 220 -5.28 -7.41 4.90
CA PHE A 220 -6.40 -8.10 4.28
C PHE A 220 -7.70 -7.32 4.50
N ASP A 221 -8.48 -7.07 3.44
CA ASP A 221 -9.72 -6.28 3.45
C ASP A 221 -9.55 -4.84 3.96
N ASP A 222 -9.50 -4.60 5.27
CA ASP A 222 -9.36 -3.27 5.85
C ASP A 222 -8.40 -3.26 7.06
N PRO A 223 -7.22 -2.61 6.94
CA PRO A 223 -6.24 -2.56 8.01
C PRO A 223 -6.38 -1.34 8.94
N ALA A 224 -7.25 -0.37 8.66
CA ALA A 224 -7.11 0.97 9.22
C ALA A 224 -8.24 1.45 10.14
N THR A 225 -9.46 0.92 10.02
CA THR A 225 -10.64 1.50 10.70
C THR A 225 -10.52 1.57 12.23
N LYS A 226 -9.86 0.59 12.85
CA LYS A 226 -9.63 0.53 14.30
C LYS A 226 -8.23 0.96 14.74
N LEU A 227 -7.32 1.30 13.83
CA LEU A 227 -5.98 1.74 14.22
C LEU A 227 -6.04 3.07 14.99
N ASN A 228 -5.42 3.09 16.17
CA ASN A 228 -5.21 4.28 16.98
C ASN A 228 -3.74 4.75 16.93
N ASP A 229 -3.45 5.87 17.56
CA ASP A 229 -2.12 6.49 17.54
C ASP A 229 -1.05 5.61 18.21
N GLU A 230 -1.43 4.87 19.26
CA GLU A 230 -0.51 3.94 19.95
C GLU A 230 -0.08 2.80 19.04
N ALA A 231 -1.03 2.10 18.40
CA ALA A 231 -0.72 1.03 17.46
C ALA A 231 0.11 1.53 16.27
N ARG A 232 -0.23 2.72 15.73
CA ARG A 232 0.55 3.34 14.64
C ARG A 232 1.98 3.67 15.09
N THR A 233 2.15 4.17 16.31
CA THR A 233 3.47 4.48 16.88
C THR A 233 4.30 3.21 17.06
N LEU A 234 3.73 2.16 17.65
CA LEU A 234 4.42 0.88 17.84
C LEU A 234 4.88 0.25 16.53
N ILE A 235 4.08 0.33 15.47
CA ILE A 235 4.46 -0.17 14.14
C ILE A 235 5.48 0.76 13.47
N ALA A 236 5.39 2.08 13.67
CA ALA A 236 6.39 3.03 13.16
C ALA A 236 7.77 2.79 13.79
N GLU A 237 7.82 2.42 15.08
CA GLU A 237 9.06 2.01 15.76
C GLU A 237 9.71 0.75 15.15
N LEU A 238 8.95 -0.08 14.43
CA LEU A 238 9.50 -1.22 13.68
C LEU A 238 10.19 -0.79 12.37
N GLY A 239 10.03 0.48 11.96
CA GLY A 239 10.61 1.05 10.75
C GLY A 239 9.60 1.46 9.67
N SER A 240 8.29 1.40 9.93
CA SER A 240 7.28 1.78 8.93
C SER A 240 7.21 3.28 8.71
N SER A 241 7.19 3.69 7.44
CA SER A 241 6.96 5.07 7.02
C SER A 241 5.50 5.34 6.62
N TYR A 242 4.75 4.31 6.22
CA TYR A 242 3.37 4.45 5.74
C TYR A 242 2.30 4.24 6.82
N ILE A 243 2.61 3.60 7.95
CA ILE A 243 1.58 3.25 8.94
C ILE A 243 0.86 4.48 9.50
N SER A 244 1.49 5.64 9.58
CA SER A 244 0.85 6.89 10.04
C SER A 244 -0.26 7.37 9.09
N GLN A 245 -0.16 7.05 7.80
CA GLN A 245 -1.06 7.52 6.75
C GLN A 245 -1.98 6.43 6.18
N LEU A 246 -1.91 5.21 6.71
CA LEU A 246 -2.73 4.08 6.26
C LEU A 246 -4.24 4.33 6.48
N LYS A 247 -5.02 4.16 5.41
CA LYS A 247 -6.47 4.45 5.36
C LYS A 247 -7.31 3.22 5.05
N PHE A 248 -8.62 3.40 5.14
CA PHE A 248 -9.64 2.38 4.93
C PHE A 248 -9.42 1.60 3.62
N ARG A 249 -9.21 0.29 3.74
CA ARG A 249 -8.94 -0.68 2.65
C ARG A 249 -7.71 -0.40 1.79
N ASP A 250 -6.80 0.43 2.27
CA ASP A 250 -5.48 0.46 1.65
C ASP A 250 -4.85 -0.94 1.73
N ASN A 251 -4.18 -1.36 0.67
CA ASN A 251 -3.33 -2.55 0.74
C ASN A 251 -1.91 -2.11 1.11
N TRP A 252 -1.32 -2.79 2.08
CA TRP A 252 -0.01 -2.46 2.62
C TRP A 252 0.74 -3.73 2.99
N LEU A 253 2.03 -3.71 2.69
CA LEU A 253 2.98 -4.76 2.96
C LEU A 253 4.20 -4.13 3.62
N PHE A 254 4.71 -4.78 4.66
CA PHE A 254 5.83 -4.26 5.41
C PHE A 254 6.71 -5.39 5.96
N VAL A 255 8.02 -5.18 5.91
CA VAL A 255 9.02 -5.99 6.59
C VAL A 255 9.96 -5.04 7.30
N GLY A 256 10.00 -5.13 8.62
CA GLY A 256 10.87 -4.34 9.49
C GLY A 256 11.40 -5.15 10.65
N GLY A 257 11.80 -4.48 11.73
CA GLY A 257 12.44 -5.15 12.85
C GLY A 257 12.28 -4.43 14.19
N LYS A 258 12.14 -5.20 15.28
CA LYS A 258 12.18 -4.67 16.65
C LYS A 258 13.62 -4.70 17.14
N LYS A 259 14.27 -3.52 17.19
CA LYS A 259 15.67 -3.35 17.63
C LYS A 259 16.62 -4.40 17.03
N THR A 260 16.48 -4.63 15.73
CA THR A 260 17.32 -5.55 14.97
C THR A 260 18.74 -5.00 14.83
N ILE A 261 19.72 -5.88 14.72
CA ILE A 261 21.13 -5.48 14.49
C ILE A 261 21.26 -4.91 13.08
N THR A 262 20.59 -5.52 12.11
CA THR A 262 20.52 -5.01 10.74
C THR A 262 19.34 -4.07 10.60
N GLN A 263 19.54 -2.92 9.97
CA GLN A 263 18.43 -2.05 9.59
C GLN A 263 17.69 -2.69 8.40
N VAL A 264 16.51 -3.22 8.67
CA VAL A 264 15.66 -3.88 7.67
C VAL A 264 14.42 -3.03 7.44
N THR A 265 14.17 -2.65 6.20
CA THR A 265 12.91 -1.99 5.83
C THR A 265 12.56 -2.29 4.38
N PHE A 266 11.46 -3.01 4.19
CA PHE A 266 10.81 -3.17 2.91
C PHE A 266 9.35 -2.77 3.10
N GLU A 267 8.83 -1.90 2.24
CA GLU A 267 7.49 -1.38 2.41
C GLU A 267 6.85 -1.09 1.06
N GLN A 268 5.61 -1.55 0.87
CA GLN A 268 4.80 -1.24 -0.30
C GLN A 268 3.38 -0.90 0.14
N HIS A 269 2.77 0.04 -0.57
CA HIS A 269 1.43 0.55 -0.28
C HIS A 269 0.70 0.87 -1.58
N ILE A 270 -0.58 0.54 -1.60
CA ILE A 270 -1.52 1.04 -2.60
C ILE A 270 -2.77 1.55 -1.91
N LYS A 271 -3.08 2.82 -2.18
CA LYS A 271 -4.25 3.49 -1.63
C LYS A 271 -5.54 2.95 -2.24
N ASN A 272 -6.57 2.80 -1.42
CA ASN A 272 -7.95 2.65 -1.88
C ASN A 272 -8.45 3.94 -2.54
N ASP A 273 -8.66 3.88 -3.85
CA ASP A 273 -9.14 5.01 -4.64
C ASP A 273 -10.16 4.55 -5.69
N ARG A 274 -11.38 5.11 -5.63
CA ARG A 274 -12.49 4.72 -6.51
C ARG A 274 -12.16 4.87 -7.99
N GLU A 275 -11.22 5.73 -8.35
CA GLU A 275 -10.85 5.97 -9.75
C GLU A 275 -9.83 4.96 -10.28
N THR A 276 -8.95 4.43 -9.43
CA THR A 276 -7.83 3.55 -9.81
C THR A 276 -7.95 2.12 -9.31
N ASN A 277 -8.92 1.84 -8.43
CA ASN A 277 -9.12 0.51 -7.89
C ASN A 277 -9.39 -0.53 -8.99
N LYS A 278 -8.71 -1.68 -8.86
CA LYS A 278 -8.93 -2.86 -9.73
C LYS A 278 -10.24 -3.56 -9.43
N TYR A 279 -10.63 -3.61 -8.16
CA TYR A 279 -11.91 -4.14 -7.70
C TYR A 279 -12.87 -3.00 -7.37
N GLU A 280 -14.16 -3.28 -7.22
CA GLU A 280 -15.17 -2.22 -7.05
C GLU A 280 -14.87 -1.26 -5.88
N SER A 281 -14.36 -1.78 -4.76
CA SER A 281 -14.08 -0.98 -3.56
C SER A 281 -12.80 -1.39 -2.83
N TRP A 282 -11.89 -2.05 -3.53
CA TRP A 282 -10.57 -2.43 -3.03
C TRP A 282 -9.51 -2.18 -4.11
N PRO A 283 -8.31 -1.71 -3.72
CA PRO A 283 -7.18 -1.65 -4.63
C PRO A 283 -6.73 -3.07 -5.03
N GLU A 284 -5.80 -3.16 -5.97
CA GLU A 284 -5.27 -4.46 -6.35
C GLU A 284 -4.43 -5.09 -5.23
N MET A 285 -4.34 -6.42 -5.25
CA MET A 285 -3.36 -7.15 -4.44
C MET A 285 -1.96 -6.74 -4.86
N ILE A 286 -1.13 -6.43 -3.88
CA ILE A 286 0.29 -6.13 -4.06
C ILE A 286 1.13 -7.29 -3.54
N GLU A 287 2.33 -7.42 -4.11
CA GLU A 287 3.32 -8.41 -3.70
C GLU A 287 4.66 -7.73 -3.42
N MET A 288 5.42 -8.30 -2.50
CA MET A 288 6.77 -7.86 -2.19
C MET A 288 7.64 -9.08 -1.89
N GLU A 289 8.80 -9.13 -2.52
CA GLU A 289 9.82 -10.16 -2.30
C GLU A 289 11.18 -9.51 -2.10
N GLY A 290 12.07 -10.21 -1.42
CA GLY A 290 13.41 -9.68 -1.16
C GLY A 290 14.30 -10.62 -0.35
N CYS A 291 15.50 -10.11 -0.10
CA CYS A 291 16.56 -10.77 0.64
C CYS A 291 16.94 -9.91 1.85
N ILE A 292 16.96 -10.50 3.04
CA ILE A 292 17.34 -9.84 4.29
C ILE A 292 18.73 -10.36 4.69
N PRO A 293 19.73 -9.47 4.86
CA PRO A 293 21.06 -9.88 5.29
C PRO A 293 21.02 -10.68 6.59
N ARG A 294 21.70 -11.82 6.60
CA ARG A 294 21.83 -12.63 7.81
C ARG A 294 22.97 -12.10 8.67
N ILE A 295 22.78 -12.08 9.99
CA ILE A 295 23.85 -11.75 10.93
C ILE A 295 24.53 -13.05 11.34
N ASP A 296 25.83 -13.12 11.06
CA ASP A 296 26.70 -14.23 11.47
C ASP A 296 27.03 -14.19 12.97
#